data_AF-A0A6W0BMQ5-F1
#
_entry.id   AF-A0A6W0BMQ5-F1
#
_cell.length_a   1.000
_cell.length_b   1.000
_cell.length_c   1.000
_cell.angle_alpha   90.00
_cell.angle_beta   90.00
_cell.angle_gamma   90.00
#
_symmetry.space_group_name_H-M   'P 1'
#
loop_
_entity.id
_entity.type
_entity.pdbx_description
1 polymer ?
#
loop_
_entity_poly.entity_id
_entity_poly.type
_entity_poly.pdbx_seq_one_letter_code
_entity_poly.pdbx_strand_id
1 'polypeptide(L)'
;MLLAMALLIIGLLLVAYGADRLVFAASILCRTFGIPPLIIGMTVVSIGTSLPEIIVSVAASLHGQLDLAVGAALGSNITNILLILGLAELPREGGLPVAFLWLGIALVIMPMATRMVIDNATVLANYFAMSELTLGLTVIAVGTSLPELATAIAGVRKGENDIAVGNLIGANIFNLAIVLGLPALIAPGEINPLAFGRDYSVMLLVSVVFALLCWRHPRQIGRGAGILLTGGFIVWLAMLYWLSPLLVG
;
A
#
# COMPACT_ATOMS: atom_id res chain seq x y z
N MET A 1 9.79 8.11 -22.98
CA MET A 1 8.33 7.95 -22.80
C MET A 1 7.85 6.55 -23.15
N LEU A 2 7.82 6.11 -24.43
CA LEU A 2 7.19 4.83 -24.82
C LEU A 2 7.74 3.59 -24.07
N LEU A 3 9.07 3.50 -23.86
CA LEU A 3 9.68 2.46 -23.01
C LEU A 3 9.17 2.50 -21.56
N ALA A 4 9.04 3.69 -20.97
CA ALA A 4 8.58 3.85 -19.59
C ALA A 4 7.11 3.43 -19.42
N MET A 5 6.26 3.73 -20.41
CA MET A 5 4.87 3.24 -20.43
C MET A 5 4.81 1.71 -20.54
N ALA A 6 5.68 1.10 -21.36
CA ALA A 6 5.76 -0.36 -21.47
C ALA A 6 6.24 -1.01 -20.16
N LEU A 7 7.29 -0.48 -19.53
CA LEU A 7 7.79 -0.97 -18.24
C LEU A 7 6.78 -0.78 -17.10
N LEU A 8 6.02 0.32 -17.09
CA LEU A 8 4.93 0.55 -16.13
C LEU A 8 3.82 -0.51 -16.28
N ILE A 9 3.40 -0.83 -17.51
CA ILE A 9 2.41 -1.90 -17.77
C ILE A 9 2.93 -3.26 -17.34
N ILE A 10 4.19 -3.60 -17.67
CA ILE A 10 4.81 -4.87 -17.24
C ILE A 10 4.92 -4.91 -15.71
N GLY A 11 5.25 -3.80 -15.06
CA GLY A 11 5.31 -3.69 -13.60
C GLY A 11 3.97 -3.98 -12.94
N LEU A 12 2.88 -3.37 -13.42
CA LEU A 12 1.52 -3.64 -12.94
C LEU A 12 1.12 -5.13 -13.10
N LEU A 13 1.47 -5.75 -14.23
CA LEU A 13 1.23 -7.18 -14.47
C LEU A 13 2.04 -8.08 -13.52
N LEU A 14 3.29 -7.72 -13.23
CA LEU A 14 4.16 -8.46 -12.31
C LEU A 14 3.73 -8.29 -10.84
N VAL A 15 3.25 -7.10 -10.42
CA VAL A 15 2.64 -6.91 -9.10
C VAL A 15 1.36 -7.75 -8.96
N ALA A 16 0.46 -7.72 -9.96
CA ALA A 16 -0.75 -8.52 -9.95
C ALA A 16 -0.46 -10.04 -9.89
N TYR A 17 0.56 -10.51 -10.61
CA TYR A 17 1.03 -11.89 -10.55
C TYR A 17 1.66 -12.25 -9.19
N GLY A 18 2.55 -11.40 -8.66
CA GLY A 18 3.17 -11.61 -7.35
C GLY A 18 2.12 -11.69 -6.23
N ALA A 19 1.11 -10.81 -6.28
CA ALA A 19 0.00 -10.78 -5.34
C ALA A 19 -0.89 -12.04 -5.40
N ASP A 20 -1.23 -12.52 -6.60
CA ASP A 20 -1.93 -13.80 -6.79
C ASP A 20 -1.19 -14.96 -6.10
N ARG A 21 0.13 -14.98 -6.23
CA ARG A 21 1.00 -16.03 -5.66
C ARG A 21 1.22 -15.89 -4.17
N LEU A 22 1.30 -14.66 -3.63
CA LEU A 22 1.37 -14.43 -2.19
C LEU A 22 0.09 -14.88 -1.49
N VAL A 23 -1.08 -14.48 -1.98
CA VAL A 23 -2.36 -14.91 -1.40
C VAL A 23 -2.56 -16.43 -1.52
N PHE A 24 -2.16 -17.02 -2.64
CA PHE A 24 -2.19 -18.48 -2.81
C PHE A 24 -1.30 -19.19 -1.79
N ALA A 25 -0.04 -18.76 -1.62
CA ALA A 25 0.86 -19.29 -0.60
C ALA A 25 0.30 -19.12 0.81
N ALA A 26 -0.18 -17.91 1.14
CA ALA A 26 -0.83 -17.60 2.41
C ALA A 26 -2.02 -18.54 2.70
N SER A 27 -2.89 -18.79 1.73
CA SER A 27 -4.04 -19.70 1.88
C SER A 27 -3.64 -21.14 2.22
N ILE A 28 -2.50 -21.63 1.71
CA ILE A 28 -1.96 -22.95 2.04
C ILE A 28 -1.36 -22.93 3.46
N LEU A 29 -0.60 -21.90 3.83
CA LEU A 29 -0.06 -21.75 5.20
C LEU A 29 -1.17 -21.76 6.26
N CYS A 30 -2.29 -21.06 6.02
CA CYS A 30 -3.46 -21.10 6.89
C CYS A 30 -3.96 -22.53 7.14
N ARG A 31 -4.11 -23.31 6.05
CA ARG A 31 -4.64 -24.68 6.07
C ARG A 31 -3.67 -25.69 6.69
N THR A 32 -2.38 -25.57 6.39
CA THR A 32 -1.36 -26.53 6.87
C THR A 32 -0.98 -26.31 8.34
N PHE A 33 -0.96 -25.06 8.81
CA PHE A 33 -0.62 -24.73 10.21
C PHE A 33 -1.83 -24.46 11.11
N GLY A 34 -3.05 -24.46 10.57
CA GLY A 34 -4.27 -24.17 11.32
C GLY A 34 -4.40 -22.71 11.80
N ILE A 35 -3.59 -21.81 11.24
CA ILE A 35 -3.54 -20.40 11.65
C ILE A 35 -4.73 -19.64 11.02
N PRO A 36 -5.49 -18.85 11.80
CA PRO A 36 -6.59 -18.02 11.28
C PRO A 36 -6.15 -17.14 10.09
N PRO A 37 -6.89 -17.11 8.96
CA PRO A 37 -6.43 -16.40 7.76
C PRO A 37 -6.24 -14.89 7.97
N LEU A 38 -7.03 -14.29 8.87
CA LEU A 38 -6.84 -12.90 9.31
C LEU A 38 -5.43 -12.66 9.88
N ILE A 39 -4.88 -13.59 10.67
CA ILE A 39 -3.56 -13.46 11.29
C ILE A 39 -2.45 -13.60 10.23
N ILE A 40 -2.59 -14.52 9.27
CA ILE A 40 -1.66 -14.64 8.14
C ILE A 40 -1.71 -13.38 7.25
N GLY A 41 -2.89 -12.79 7.05
CA GLY A 41 -3.05 -11.48 6.43
C GLY A 41 -2.29 -10.38 7.16
N MET A 42 -2.54 -10.22 8.47
CA MET A 42 -1.91 -9.20 9.34
C MET A 42 -0.41 -9.41 9.61
N THR A 43 0.21 -10.46 9.07
CA THR A 43 1.63 -10.78 9.31
C THR A 43 2.35 -11.13 8.01
N VAL A 44 2.21 -12.37 7.51
CA VAL A 44 2.96 -12.87 6.35
C VAL A 44 2.64 -12.10 5.08
N VAL A 45 1.36 -11.75 4.86
CA VAL A 45 0.97 -10.99 3.67
C VAL A 45 1.41 -9.52 3.81
N SER A 46 1.10 -8.86 4.93
CA SER A 46 1.40 -7.43 5.09
C SER A 46 2.90 -7.13 5.18
N ILE A 47 3.70 -7.98 5.82
CA ILE A 47 5.16 -7.87 5.76
C ILE A 47 5.63 -7.96 4.30
N GLY A 48 5.05 -8.89 3.53
CA GLY A 48 5.45 -9.14 2.15
C GLY A 48 4.98 -8.09 1.15
N THR A 49 3.82 -7.47 1.37
CA THR A 49 3.31 -6.38 0.51
C THR A 49 3.98 -5.07 0.81
N SER A 50 4.24 -4.73 2.08
CA SER A 50 4.85 -3.45 2.50
C SER A 50 6.40 -3.45 2.48
N LEU A 51 7.04 -4.50 1.91
CA LEU A 51 8.48 -4.47 1.60
C LEU A 51 8.91 -3.28 0.72
N PRO A 52 8.17 -2.86 -0.34
CA PRO A 52 8.51 -1.69 -1.14
C PRO A 52 8.49 -0.41 -0.31
N GLU A 53 7.46 -0.19 0.51
CA GLU A 53 7.37 0.93 1.46
C GLU A 53 8.60 1.02 2.37
N ILE A 54 8.99 -0.10 3.02
CA ILE A 54 10.20 -0.17 3.86
C ILE A 54 11.44 0.21 3.02
N ILE A 55 11.60 -0.43 1.86
CA ILE A 55 12.78 -0.27 1.00
C ILE A 55 12.90 1.17 0.46
N VAL A 56 11.80 1.81 0.07
CA VAL A 56 11.80 3.19 -0.43
C VAL A 56 12.04 4.18 0.70
N SER A 57 11.36 4.03 1.84
CA SER A 57 11.44 4.97 2.95
C SER A 57 12.82 4.93 3.62
N VAL A 58 13.43 3.75 3.74
CA VAL A 58 14.83 3.59 4.20
C VAL A 58 15.83 4.17 3.18
N ALA A 59 15.65 3.93 1.87
CA ALA A 59 16.54 4.49 0.86
C ALA A 59 16.48 6.04 0.80
N ALA A 60 15.29 6.61 0.91
CA ALA A 60 15.08 8.06 0.98
C ALA A 60 15.73 8.66 2.24
N SER A 61 15.55 8.02 3.40
CA SER A 61 16.19 8.39 4.67
C SER A 61 17.72 8.38 4.58
N LEU A 62 18.31 7.33 3.99
CA LEU A 62 19.76 7.22 3.76
C LEU A 62 20.31 8.26 2.77
N HIS A 63 19.46 8.86 1.94
CA HIS A 63 19.80 9.97 1.03
C HIS A 63 19.43 11.36 1.59
N GLY A 64 18.91 11.45 2.83
CA GLY A 64 18.49 12.71 3.46
C GLY A 64 17.13 13.24 3.00
N GLN A 65 16.40 12.53 2.13
CA GLN A 65 15.08 12.92 1.62
C GLN A 65 13.96 12.53 2.62
N LEU A 66 13.99 13.12 3.81
CA LEU A 66 13.07 12.76 4.91
C LEU A 66 11.60 13.06 4.59
N ASP A 67 11.31 14.18 3.92
CA ASP A 67 9.96 14.52 3.44
C ASP A 67 9.39 13.47 2.48
N LEU A 68 10.25 12.85 1.66
CA LEU A 68 9.84 11.80 0.72
C LEU A 68 9.60 10.46 1.45
N ALA A 69 10.41 10.13 2.46
CA ALA A 69 10.20 8.95 3.31
C ALA A 69 8.89 9.06 4.13
N VAL A 70 8.65 10.21 4.77
CA VAL A 70 7.43 10.47 5.53
C VAL A 70 6.21 10.58 4.61
N GLY A 71 6.35 11.23 3.46
CA GLY A 71 5.31 11.33 2.44
C GLY A 71 4.86 9.97 1.93
N ALA A 72 5.80 9.06 1.64
CA ALA A 72 5.47 7.67 1.28
C ALA A 72 4.71 6.95 2.41
N ALA A 73 5.24 6.96 3.63
CA ALA A 73 4.64 6.28 4.78
C ALA A 73 3.21 6.77 5.11
N LEU A 74 2.96 8.08 5.06
CA LEU A 74 1.63 8.66 5.29
C LEU A 74 0.69 8.42 4.10
N GLY A 75 1.17 8.63 2.87
CA GLY A 75 0.36 8.46 1.66
C GLY A 75 -0.09 7.01 1.45
N SER A 76 0.75 6.02 1.78
CA SER A 76 0.39 4.60 1.71
C SER A 76 -0.70 4.23 2.70
N ASN A 77 -0.65 4.72 3.94
CA ASN A 77 -1.75 4.56 4.90
C ASN A 77 -3.07 5.16 4.37
N ILE A 78 -3.03 6.38 3.82
CA ILE A 78 -4.20 7.06 3.25
C ILE A 78 -4.75 6.28 2.04
N THR A 79 -3.88 5.84 1.13
CA THR A 79 -4.24 5.04 -0.05
C THR A 79 -4.88 3.72 0.35
N ASN A 80 -4.26 3.00 1.30
CA ASN A 80 -4.74 1.72 1.79
C ASN A 80 -6.18 1.81 2.33
N ILE A 81 -6.44 2.74 3.25
CA ILE A 81 -7.76 2.89 3.89
C ILE A 81 -8.84 3.27 2.87
N LEU A 82 -8.49 4.06 1.84
CA LEU A 82 -9.47 4.66 0.94
C LEU A 82 -9.73 3.88 -0.37
N LEU A 83 -8.79 3.04 -0.84
CA LEU A 83 -8.82 2.50 -2.22
C LEU A 83 -9.13 0.98 -2.33
N ILE A 84 -8.88 0.17 -1.30
CA ILE A 84 -8.47 -1.24 -1.48
C ILE A 84 -9.60 -2.31 -1.54
N LEU A 85 -10.88 -1.94 -1.44
CA LEU A 85 -11.98 -2.91 -1.18
C LEU A 85 -12.74 -3.46 -2.43
N GLY A 86 -12.34 -4.66 -2.90
CA GLY A 86 -13.04 -5.53 -3.87
C GLY A 86 -12.08 -6.58 -4.49
N LEU A 87 -12.45 -7.59 -5.30
CA LEU A 87 -13.75 -8.23 -5.65
C LEU A 87 -13.47 -9.62 -6.30
N ALA A 88 -14.41 -10.60 -6.26
CA ALA A 88 -14.19 -12.05 -6.47
C ALA A 88 -13.88 -12.50 -7.95
N GLU A 89 -13.52 -13.74 -8.38
CA GLU A 89 -13.46 -15.16 -7.88
C GLU A 89 -12.19 -15.92 -8.47
N LEU A 90 -11.77 -17.20 -8.22
CA LEU A 90 -12.10 -18.25 -7.21
C LEU A 90 -10.95 -19.24 -6.74
N PRO A 91 -10.26 -20.04 -7.60
CA PRO A 91 -9.88 -21.43 -7.23
C PRO A 91 -8.47 -21.72 -6.62
N ARG A 92 -8.21 -22.99 -6.21
CA ARG A 92 -7.79 -23.27 -4.81
C ARG A 92 -6.98 -24.56 -4.42
N GLU A 93 -6.06 -25.11 -5.22
CA GLU A 93 -5.23 -26.29 -4.83
C GLU A 93 -3.70 -26.12 -4.93
N GLY A 94 -2.95 -26.60 -3.93
CA GLY A 94 -1.47 -26.65 -3.90
C GLY A 94 -0.90 -27.17 -2.57
N GLY A 95 0.32 -27.73 -2.59
CA GLY A 95 0.99 -28.30 -1.41
C GLY A 95 1.97 -27.36 -0.70
N LEU A 96 2.37 -27.68 0.54
CA LEU A 96 3.25 -26.83 1.37
C LEU A 96 4.59 -26.40 0.72
N PRO A 97 5.34 -27.26 -0.01
CA PRO A 97 6.55 -26.83 -0.70
C PRO A 97 6.27 -25.78 -1.79
N VAL A 98 5.11 -25.89 -2.45
CA VAL A 98 4.64 -24.95 -3.48
C VAL A 98 4.24 -23.61 -2.85
N ALA A 99 3.72 -23.63 -1.61
CA ALA A 99 3.45 -22.41 -0.84
C ALA A 99 4.74 -21.64 -0.51
N PHE A 100 5.76 -22.30 0.05
CA PHE A 100 7.04 -21.65 0.35
C PHE A 100 7.76 -21.14 -0.91
N LEU A 101 7.70 -21.88 -2.02
CA LEU A 101 8.21 -21.45 -3.31
C LEU A 101 7.51 -20.16 -3.79
N TRP A 102 6.18 -20.12 -3.78
CA TRP A 102 5.43 -18.93 -4.21
C TRP A 102 5.56 -17.75 -3.26
N LEU A 103 5.69 -17.99 -1.95
CA LEU A 103 6.02 -16.94 -0.97
C LEU A 103 7.38 -16.31 -1.31
N GLY A 104 8.43 -17.12 -1.48
CA GLY A 104 9.76 -16.62 -1.83
C GLY A 104 9.78 -15.86 -3.17
N ILE A 105 9.08 -16.35 -4.19
CA ILE A 105 8.95 -15.66 -5.47
C ILE A 105 8.19 -14.34 -5.31
N ALA A 106 7.09 -14.31 -4.56
CA ALA A 106 6.30 -13.09 -4.35
C ALA A 106 7.09 -12.00 -3.62
N LEU A 107 7.82 -12.37 -2.55
CA LEU A 107 8.66 -11.45 -1.76
C LEU A 107 9.81 -10.81 -2.56
N VAL A 108 10.24 -11.42 -3.67
CA VAL A 108 11.22 -10.84 -4.59
C VAL A 108 10.54 -10.06 -5.73
N ILE A 109 9.52 -10.65 -6.36
CA ILE A 109 8.92 -10.09 -7.57
C ILE A 109 8.11 -8.83 -7.29
N MET A 110 7.43 -8.73 -6.13
CA MET A 110 6.60 -7.55 -5.82
C MET A 110 7.46 -6.31 -5.57
N PRO A 111 8.52 -6.30 -4.74
CA PRO A 111 9.39 -5.12 -4.59
C PRO A 111 10.09 -4.71 -5.90
N MET A 112 10.52 -5.67 -6.73
CA MET A 112 11.12 -5.37 -8.03
C MET A 112 10.11 -4.74 -9.01
N ALA A 113 8.91 -5.33 -9.13
CA ALA A 113 7.86 -4.82 -10.00
C ALA A 113 7.33 -3.46 -9.53
N THR A 114 7.21 -3.28 -8.21
CA THR A 114 6.75 -2.04 -7.58
C THR A 114 7.74 -0.90 -7.80
N ARG A 115 9.04 -1.13 -7.58
CA ARG A 115 10.10 -0.19 -7.99
C ARG A 115 9.99 0.16 -9.47
N MET A 116 9.84 -0.83 -10.34
CA MET A 116 9.70 -0.59 -11.78
C MET A 116 8.46 0.24 -12.15
N VAL A 117 7.34 0.13 -11.42
CA VAL A 117 6.20 1.06 -11.60
C VAL A 117 6.56 2.46 -11.09
N ILE A 118 7.09 2.58 -9.87
CA ILE A 118 7.43 3.87 -9.24
C ILE A 118 8.46 4.65 -10.05
N ASP A 119 9.55 4.02 -10.48
CA ASP A 119 10.63 4.65 -11.24
C ASP A 119 10.08 5.24 -12.56
N ASN A 120 9.27 4.46 -13.28
CA ASN A 120 8.69 4.89 -14.56
C ASN A 120 7.55 5.90 -14.38
N ALA A 121 6.74 5.80 -13.32
CA ALA A 121 5.73 6.79 -12.97
C ALA A 121 6.39 8.12 -12.52
N THR A 122 7.52 8.07 -11.83
CA THR A 122 8.33 9.23 -11.42
C THR A 122 8.93 9.95 -12.63
N VAL A 123 9.38 9.21 -13.66
CA VAL A 123 9.79 9.79 -14.95
C VAL A 123 8.63 10.54 -15.65
N LEU A 124 7.38 10.11 -15.47
CA LEU A 124 6.21 10.87 -15.93
C LEU A 124 5.88 12.05 -15.01
N ALA A 125 5.98 11.89 -13.69
CA ALA A 125 5.65 12.91 -12.70
C ALA A 125 6.62 14.12 -12.72
N ASN A 126 7.91 13.87 -12.96
CA ASN A 126 8.92 14.92 -13.08
C ASN A 126 8.67 15.87 -14.27
N TYR A 127 7.88 15.47 -15.27
CA TYR A 127 7.41 16.37 -16.33
C TYR A 127 6.46 17.47 -15.82
N PHE A 128 5.82 17.27 -14.67
CA PHE A 128 4.86 18.19 -14.04
C PHE A 128 5.43 18.98 -12.85
N ALA A 129 6.76 18.94 -12.64
CA ALA A 129 7.47 19.76 -11.64
C ALA A 129 6.91 19.67 -10.20
N MET A 130 6.50 18.47 -9.77
CA MET A 130 5.98 18.21 -8.41
C MET A 130 7.08 18.31 -7.34
N SER A 131 6.72 18.74 -6.12
CA SER A 131 7.64 18.72 -4.97
C SER A 131 7.83 17.31 -4.39
N GLU A 132 8.97 17.06 -3.75
CA GLU A 132 9.31 15.74 -3.19
C GLU A 132 8.25 15.21 -2.21
N LEU A 133 7.71 16.06 -1.33
CA LEU A 133 6.62 15.68 -0.42
C LEU A 133 5.34 15.28 -1.17
N THR A 134 4.97 16.02 -2.23
CA THR A 134 3.77 15.71 -3.04
C THR A 134 3.96 14.42 -3.84
N LEU A 135 5.16 14.22 -4.37
CA LEU A 135 5.54 13.01 -5.11
C LEU A 135 5.62 11.78 -4.20
N GLY A 136 6.12 11.95 -2.97
CA GLY A 136 6.07 10.97 -1.88
C GLY A 136 4.63 10.57 -1.54
N LEU A 137 3.79 11.55 -1.21
CA LEU A 137 2.38 11.36 -0.84
C LEU A 137 1.49 10.77 -1.96
N THR A 138 1.90 10.82 -3.23
CA THR A 138 1.06 10.37 -4.36
C THR A 138 1.70 9.29 -5.21
N VAL A 139 2.67 9.64 -6.07
CA VAL A 139 3.24 8.73 -7.07
C VAL A 139 3.99 7.58 -6.41
N ILE A 140 4.74 7.87 -5.34
CA ILE A 140 5.42 6.85 -4.55
C ILE A 140 4.39 6.08 -3.72
N ALA A 141 3.63 6.73 -2.84
CA ALA A 141 2.63 6.09 -1.98
C ALA A 141 1.64 5.16 -2.71
N VAL A 142 1.06 5.62 -3.82
CA VAL A 142 0.13 4.81 -4.62
C VAL A 142 0.87 3.68 -5.33
N GLY A 143 2.10 3.93 -5.77
CA GLY A 143 2.95 2.93 -6.39
C GLY A 143 3.38 1.84 -5.40
N THR A 144 3.84 2.21 -4.20
CA THR A 144 4.31 1.27 -3.18
C THR A 144 3.18 0.37 -2.71
N SER A 145 1.96 0.91 -2.55
CA SER A 145 0.78 0.15 -2.09
C SER A 145 -0.01 -0.58 -3.21
N LEU A 146 0.58 -0.71 -4.41
CA LEU A 146 0.03 -1.59 -5.46
C LEU A 146 -0.03 -3.08 -5.06
N PRO A 147 0.94 -3.66 -4.32
CA PRO A 147 0.86 -5.03 -3.83
C PRO A 147 -0.28 -5.22 -2.81
N GLU A 148 -0.54 -4.26 -1.92
CA GLU A 148 -1.68 -4.25 -0.99
C GLU A 148 -3.00 -4.29 -1.78
N LEU A 149 -3.16 -3.42 -2.78
CA LEU A 149 -4.35 -3.38 -3.63
C LEU A 149 -4.52 -4.69 -4.42
N ALA A 150 -3.43 -5.18 -5.02
CA ALA A 150 -3.45 -6.40 -5.81
C ALA A 150 -3.69 -7.66 -4.96
N THR A 151 -3.17 -7.72 -3.73
CA THR A 151 -3.38 -8.84 -2.79
C THR A 151 -4.75 -8.79 -2.14
N ALA A 152 -5.32 -7.63 -1.87
CA ALA A 152 -6.71 -7.53 -1.45
C ALA A 152 -7.66 -8.03 -2.56
N ILE A 153 -7.43 -7.59 -3.80
CA ILE A 153 -8.15 -8.11 -4.97
C ILE A 153 -7.94 -9.61 -5.12
N ALA A 154 -6.71 -10.12 -5.06
CA ALA A 154 -6.44 -11.55 -5.14
C ALA A 154 -7.04 -12.37 -3.97
N GLY A 155 -7.11 -11.80 -2.77
CA GLY A 155 -7.72 -12.38 -1.57
C GLY A 155 -9.23 -12.53 -1.74
N VAL A 156 -9.92 -11.45 -2.11
CA VAL A 156 -11.36 -11.51 -2.40
C VAL A 156 -11.65 -12.39 -3.61
N ARG A 157 -10.77 -12.41 -4.64
CA ARG A 157 -10.81 -13.39 -5.74
C ARG A 157 -10.70 -14.83 -5.26
N LYS A 158 -9.77 -15.17 -4.37
CA LYS A 158 -9.64 -16.56 -3.91
C LYS A 158 -10.69 -16.96 -2.86
N GLY A 159 -11.63 -16.07 -2.52
CA GLY A 159 -12.59 -16.28 -1.44
C GLY A 159 -11.90 -16.36 -0.07
N GLU A 160 -10.75 -15.71 0.07
CA GLU A 160 -9.91 -15.61 1.27
C GLU A 160 -10.04 -14.17 1.84
N ASN A 161 -11.29 -13.69 2.02
CA ASN A 161 -11.61 -12.32 2.41
C ASN A 161 -10.88 -11.88 3.70
N ASP A 162 -10.74 -12.80 4.65
CA ASP A 162 -10.05 -12.56 5.92
C ASP A 162 -8.55 -12.29 5.72
N ILE A 163 -7.92 -12.90 4.69
CA ILE A 163 -6.53 -12.58 4.32
C ILE A 163 -6.45 -11.16 3.74
N ALA A 164 -7.41 -10.75 2.89
CA ALA A 164 -7.46 -9.40 2.32
C ALA A 164 -7.69 -8.31 3.39
N VAL A 165 -8.66 -8.52 4.30
CA VAL A 165 -8.93 -7.61 5.42
C VAL A 165 -7.77 -7.59 6.41
N GLY A 166 -7.20 -8.76 6.71
CA GLY A 166 -6.02 -8.88 7.56
C GLY A 166 -4.82 -8.14 6.97
N ASN A 167 -4.60 -8.25 5.65
CA ASN A 167 -3.54 -7.53 4.98
C ASN A 167 -3.70 -6.01 5.10
N LEU A 168 -4.91 -5.49 4.82
CA LEU A 168 -5.21 -4.06 4.93
C LEU A 168 -4.97 -3.51 6.34
N ILE A 169 -5.35 -4.27 7.38
CA ILE A 169 -5.11 -3.89 8.78
C ILE A 169 -3.62 -3.98 9.13
N GLY A 170 -2.95 -5.07 8.73
CA GLY A 170 -1.53 -5.31 8.99
C GLY A 170 -0.63 -4.26 8.32
N ALA A 171 -0.84 -3.98 7.04
CA ALA A 171 -0.04 -3.03 6.26
C ALA A 171 -0.07 -1.64 6.88
N ASN A 172 -1.24 -1.17 7.37
CA ASN A 172 -1.32 0.12 8.05
C ASN A 172 -0.58 0.12 9.41
N ILE A 173 -0.65 -0.96 10.18
CA ILE A 173 0.14 -1.12 11.41
C ILE A 173 1.64 -1.13 11.10
N PHE A 174 2.08 -1.85 10.08
CA PHE A 174 3.48 -1.88 9.62
C PHE A 174 3.94 -0.53 9.09
N ASN A 175 3.10 0.19 8.34
CA ASN A 175 3.44 1.49 7.79
C ASN A 175 3.63 2.55 8.89
N LEU A 176 2.80 2.53 9.94
CA LEU A 176 2.95 3.43 11.09
C LEU A 176 4.08 3.03 12.04
N ALA A 177 4.26 1.73 12.33
CA ALA A 177 5.24 1.27 13.32
C ALA A 177 6.66 1.10 12.76
N ILE A 178 6.79 0.61 11.52
CA ILE A 178 8.07 0.22 10.91
C ILE A 178 8.46 1.17 9.77
N VAL A 179 7.57 1.46 8.82
CA VAL A 179 7.93 2.30 7.65
C VAL A 179 8.17 3.74 8.04
N LEU A 180 7.37 4.32 8.96
CA LEU A 180 7.63 5.64 9.52
C LEU A 180 8.71 5.61 10.61
N GLY A 181 8.73 4.56 11.44
CA GLY A 181 9.64 4.45 12.59
C GLY A 181 11.11 4.20 12.23
N LEU A 182 11.39 3.37 11.22
CA LEU A 182 12.74 2.98 10.86
C LEU A 182 13.57 4.13 10.22
N PRO A 183 13.03 4.97 9.31
CA PRO A 183 13.66 6.22 8.87
C PRO A 183 14.04 7.14 10.03
N ALA A 184 13.16 7.30 11.02
CA ALA A 184 13.42 8.16 12.19
C ALA A 184 14.54 7.61 13.11
N LEU A 185 14.79 6.30 13.08
CA LEU A 185 15.92 5.67 13.77
C LEU A 185 17.24 5.74 12.97
N ILE A 186 17.16 5.80 11.64
CA ILE A 186 18.32 5.81 10.73
C ILE A 186 18.87 7.22 10.54
N ALA A 187 18.00 8.17 10.22
CA ALA A 187 18.36 9.58 10.00
C ALA A 187 17.28 10.50 10.63
N PRO A 188 17.31 10.73 11.96
CA PRO A 188 16.47 11.74 12.59
C PRO A 188 16.85 13.14 12.08
N GLY A 189 15.85 13.93 11.69
CA GLY A 189 16.04 15.28 11.16
C GLY A 189 14.72 16.04 11.06
N GLU A 190 14.78 17.26 10.53
CA GLU A 190 13.60 18.11 10.34
C GLU A 190 12.74 17.59 9.18
N ILE A 191 11.42 17.71 9.34
CA ILE A 191 10.38 17.24 8.41
C ILE A 191 9.41 18.41 8.20
N ASN A 192 8.90 18.58 6.99
CA ASN A 192 7.98 19.66 6.64
C ASN A 192 6.77 19.73 7.59
N PRO A 193 6.50 20.88 8.24
CA PRO A 193 5.37 21.04 9.16
C PRO A 193 4.00 20.69 8.57
N LEU A 194 3.82 20.79 7.24
CA LEU A 194 2.60 20.38 6.55
C LEU A 194 2.32 18.88 6.66
N ALA A 195 3.35 18.03 6.73
CA ALA A 195 3.18 16.58 6.81
C ALA A 195 2.47 16.17 8.11
N PHE A 196 2.85 16.76 9.25
CA PHE A 196 2.18 16.52 10.53
C PHE A 196 0.92 17.38 10.74
N GLY A 197 0.91 18.62 10.25
CA GLY A 197 -0.23 19.54 10.41
C GLY A 197 -1.44 19.18 9.54
N ARG A 198 -1.23 18.91 8.25
CA ARG A 198 -2.27 18.63 7.26
C ARG A 198 -2.42 17.14 6.97
N ASP A 199 -1.33 16.45 6.62
CA ASP A 199 -1.46 15.13 6.01
C ASP A 199 -1.70 14.03 7.05
N TYR A 200 -1.00 14.08 8.19
CA TYR A 200 -1.26 13.21 9.35
C TYR A 200 -2.65 13.47 9.96
N SER A 201 -3.13 14.72 10.00
CA SER A 201 -4.47 15.02 10.54
C SER A 201 -5.60 14.54 9.62
N VAL A 202 -5.41 14.60 8.29
CA VAL A 202 -6.29 13.93 7.32
C VAL A 202 -6.25 12.40 7.48
N MET A 203 -5.06 11.80 7.60
CA MET A 203 -4.91 10.35 7.84
C MET A 203 -5.63 9.91 9.12
N LEU A 204 -5.54 10.69 10.20
CA LEU A 204 -6.23 10.43 11.47
C LEU A 204 -7.75 10.54 11.30
N LEU A 205 -8.25 11.60 10.65
CA LEU A 205 -9.68 11.78 10.35
C LEU A 205 -10.23 10.60 9.53
N VAL A 206 -9.53 10.21 8.46
CA VAL A 206 -9.86 9.06 7.61
C VAL A 206 -9.88 7.75 8.42
N SER A 207 -8.88 7.55 9.28
CA SER A 207 -8.79 6.38 10.17
C SER A 207 -9.95 6.31 11.16
N VAL A 208 -10.36 7.45 11.73
CA VAL A 208 -11.52 7.54 12.64
C VAL A 208 -12.83 7.27 11.89
N VAL A 209 -13.02 7.84 10.70
CA VAL A 209 -14.20 7.56 9.86
C VAL A 209 -14.27 6.07 9.50
N PHE A 210 -13.15 5.46 9.09
CA PHE A 210 -13.06 4.03 8.80
C PHE A 210 -13.38 3.17 10.03
N ALA A 211 -12.81 3.49 11.20
CA ALA A 211 -13.08 2.80 12.45
C ALA A 211 -14.57 2.88 12.86
N LEU A 212 -15.20 4.05 12.70
CA LEU A 212 -16.64 4.24 12.97
C LEU A 212 -17.53 3.43 12.02
N LEU A 213 -17.17 3.34 10.73
CA LEU A 213 -17.88 2.51 9.74
C LEU A 213 -17.77 1.02 10.10
N CYS A 214 -16.57 0.55 10.44
CA CYS A 214 -16.33 -0.83 10.88
C CYS A 214 -17.05 -1.17 12.19
N TRP A 215 -17.05 -0.26 13.18
CA TRP A 215 -17.79 -0.44 14.44
C TRP A 215 -19.30 -0.53 14.21
N ARG A 216 -19.85 0.28 13.30
CA ARG A 216 -21.28 0.29 12.96
C ARG A 216 -21.71 -0.93 12.13
N HIS A 217 -20.80 -1.51 11.34
CA HIS A 217 -21.07 -2.66 10.48
C HIS A 217 -20.02 -3.79 10.65
N PRO A 218 -19.93 -4.42 11.84
CA PRO A 218 -18.82 -5.30 12.26
C PRO A 218 -18.77 -6.68 11.59
N ARG A 219 -19.40 -6.83 10.41
CA ARG A 219 -19.41 -8.08 9.63
C ARG A 219 -19.13 -7.88 8.13
N GLN A 220 -19.48 -6.73 7.55
CA GLN A 220 -19.26 -6.43 6.12
C GLN A 220 -19.19 -4.90 5.89
N ILE A 221 -18.20 -4.43 5.14
CA ILE A 221 -18.16 -3.05 4.64
C ILE A 221 -19.07 -2.96 3.41
N GLY A 222 -20.21 -2.28 3.54
CA GLY A 222 -21.20 -2.15 2.47
C GLY A 222 -20.75 -1.21 1.33
N ARG A 223 -21.35 -1.37 0.13
CA ARG A 223 -21.01 -0.57 -1.07
C ARG A 223 -21.00 0.94 -0.84
N GLY A 224 -21.91 1.47 -0.02
CA GLY A 224 -21.94 2.90 0.32
C GLY A 224 -20.71 3.38 1.10
N ALA A 225 -20.14 2.55 1.97
CA ALA A 225 -18.88 2.85 2.65
C ALA A 225 -17.70 2.79 1.68
N GLY A 226 -17.67 1.80 0.76
CA GLY A 226 -16.68 1.75 -0.31
C GLY A 226 -16.71 2.99 -1.22
N ILE A 227 -17.89 3.48 -1.58
CA ILE A 227 -18.07 4.73 -2.36
C ILE A 227 -17.61 5.96 -1.56
N LEU A 228 -17.91 6.04 -0.26
CA LEU A 228 -17.47 7.13 0.60
C LEU A 228 -15.94 7.19 0.73
N LEU A 229 -15.30 6.02 0.91
CA LEU A 229 -13.84 5.89 1.03
C LEU A 229 -13.15 6.23 -0.31
N THR A 230 -13.55 5.59 -1.42
CA THR A 230 -12.95 5.85 -2.74
C THR A 230 -13.23 7.26 -3.27
N GLY A 231 -14.40 7.84 -2.98
CA GLY A 231 -14.68 9.25 -3.23
C GLY A 231 -13.81 10.17 -2.38
N GLY A 232 -13.58 9.83 -1.11
CA GLY A 232 -12.64 10.52 -0.22
C GLY A 232 -11.21 10.54 -0.76
N PHE A 233 -10.74 9.44 -1.38
CA PHE A 233 -9.44 9.39 -2.03
C PHE A 233 -9.31 10.42 -3.16
N ILE A 234 -10.32 10.48 -4.04
CA ILE A 234 -10.35 11.41 -5.18
C ILE A 234 -10.38 12.87 -4.68
N VAL A 235 -11.17 13.16 -3.65
CA VAL A 235 -11.22 14.50 -3.03
C VAL A 235 -9.89 14.86 -2.36
N TRP A 236 -9.24 13.92 -1.67
CA TRP A 236 -7.93 14.16 -1.05
C TRP A 236 -6.83 14.42 -2.09
N LEU A 237 -6.76 13.62 -3.16
CA LEU A 237 -5.85 13.88 -4.28
C LEU A 237 -6.11 15.27 -4.89
N ALA A 238 -7.37 15.59 -5.19
CA ALA A 238 -7.74 16.91 -5.72
C ALA A 238 -7.32 18.05 -4.78
N MET A 239 -7.49 17.89 -3.46
CA MET A 239 -7.01 18.84 -2.46
C MET A 239 -5.49 18.96 -2.46
N LEU A 240 -4.75 17.85 -2.59
CA LEU A 240 -3.29 17.87 -2.60
C LEU A 240 -2.75 18.62 -3.84
N TYR A 241 -3.33 18.40 -5.02
CA TYR A 241 -2.90 19.04 -6.27
C TYR A 241 -3.36 20.50 -6.42
N TRP A 242 -4.59 20.85 -6.02
CA TRP A 242 -5.10 22.24 -6.16
C TRP A 242 -4.83 23.15 -4.95
N LEU A 243 -4.75 22.60 -3.73
CA LEU A 243 -4.63 23.41 -2.52
C LEU A 243 -3.18 23.57 -2.02
N SER A 244 -2.27 22.64 -2.35
CA SER A 244 -0.86 22.80 -1.95
C SER A 244 -0.14 23.99 -2.60
N PRO A 245 -0.38 24.37 -3.88
CA PRO A 245 0.26 25.56 -4.47
C PRO A 245 -0.19 26.88 -3.81
N LEU A 246 -1.36 26.89 -3.15
CA LEU A 246 -1.92 28.03 -2.44
C LEU A 246 -1.47 28.13 -0.97
N LEU A 247 -0.69 27.16 -0.48
CA LEU A 247 -0.19 27.08 0.90
C LEU A 247 1.34 27.17 0.99
N VAL A 248 2.02 27.34 -0.15
CA VAL A 248 3.48 27.39 -0.30
C VAL A 248 3.94 28.70 -0.99
N GLY A 249 2.99 29.61 -1.29
CA GLY A 249 3.23 30.95 -1.84
C GLY A 249 2.94 32.05 -0.82
#